data_AF-A0A4Q9LSY5-F1
#
_entry.id   AF-A0A4Q9LSY5-F1
#
_cell.length_a   1.000
_cell.length_b   1.000
_cell.length_c   1.000
_cell.angle_alpha   90.00
_cell.angle_beta   90.00
_cell.angle_gamma   90.00
#
_symmetry.space_group_name_H-M   'P 1'
#
loop_
_entity.id
_entity.type
_entity.pdbx_description
1 polymer ?
#
loop_
_entity_poly.entity_id
_entity_poly.type
_entity_poly.pdbx_seq_one_letter_code
_entity_poly.pdbx_strand_id
1 'polypeptide(L)'
;MSDTYFKIIQIIEKYDDLERKELIDFYIETCGNEISCKNNTSKNTFILIMDLIKLAEKYNLPFERVKNVVLNAVELKVLHLRAIILDTIEIDYSADIESFYGCEKWMKNIIKDLKHTICGSKEVYTLFCKHFLEECLNVFVSGQNKFGFYGNQLIVNFIYFRKYISKFTDYNFQSFFETLISHFEENKFYGFK
;
A
#
# COMPACT_ATOMS: atom_id res chain seq x y z
N MET A 1 -3.05 16.05 -12.21
CA MET A 1 -4.48 16.23 -12.53
C MET A 1 -4.64 15.59 -13.87
N SER A 2 -5.57 14.65 -14.03
CA SER A 2 -5.85 14.12 -15.36
C SER A 2 -6.71 15.10 -16.17
N ASP A 3 -6.72 14.95 -17.49
CA ASP A 3 -7.68 15.67 -18.34
C ASP A 3 -9.13 15.30 -17.99
N THR A 4 -9.34 14.07 -17.50
CA THR A 4 -10.65 13.59 -17.04
C THR A 4 -11.16 14.40 -15.86
N TYR A 5 -10.30 14.71 -14.88
CA TYR A 5 -10.66 15.56 -13.75
C TYR A 5 -11.21 16.91 -14.20
N PHE A 6 -10.52 17.60 -15.11
CA PHE A 6 -10.95 18.92 -15.56
C PHE A 6 -12.29 18.87 -16.29
N LYS A 7 -12.54 17.83 -17.08
CA LYS A 7 -13.83 17.61 -17.75
C LYS A 7 -14.96 17.39 -16.74
N ILE A 8 -14.72 16.59 -15.70
CA ILE A 8 -15.71 16.34 -14.64
C ILE A 8 -16.07 17.64 -13.92
N ILE A 9 -15.06 18.44 -13.55
CA ILE A 9 -15.28 19.76 -12.94
C ILE A 9 -16.14 20.65 -13.83
N GLN A 10 -15.82 20.75 -15.12
CA GLN A 10 -16.60 21.55 -16.07
C GLN A 10 -18.06 21.10 -16.20
N ILE A 11 -18.35 19.81 -15.98
CA ILE A 11 -19.72 19.30 -15.97
C ILE A 11 -20.40 19.70 -14.65
N ILE A 12 -19.78 19.40 -13.52
CA ILE A 12 -20.30 19.64 -12.17
C ILE A 12 -20.58 21.13 -11.91
N GLU A 13 -19.75 22.04 -12.45
CA GLU A 13 -19.91 23.49 -12.28
C GLU A 13 -21.09 24.10 -13.05
N LYS A 14 -21.74 23.35 -13.95
CA LYS A 14 -22.93 23.82 -14.68
C LYS A 14 -24.23 23.76 -13.88
N TYR A 15 -24.21 23.05 -12.75
CA TYR A 15 -25.39 22.73 -11.96
C TYR A 15 -25.44 23.54 -10.66
N ASP A 16 -26.65 23.70 -10.12
CA ASP A 16 -26.84 24.38 -8.83
C ASP A 16 -26.27 23.57 -7.66
N ASP A 17 -26.27 24.14 -6.45
CA ASP A 17 -25.60 23.52 -5.30
C ASP A 17 -26.19 22.16 -4.89
N LEU A 18 -27.50 21.94 -5.08
CA LEU A 18 -28.17 20.69 -4.72
C LEU A 18 -27.83 19.61 -5.74
N GLU A 19 -28.06 19.90 -7.02
CA GLU A 19 -27.75 19.02 -8.15
C GLU A 19 -26.25 18.67 -8.18
N ARG A 20 -25.39 19.65 -7.90
CA ARG A 20 -23.94 19.46 -7.83
C ARG A 20 -23.55 18.44 -6.78
N LYS A 21 -24.18 18.49 -5.60
CA LYS A 21 -23.93 17.54 -4.53
C LYS A 21 -24.33 16.13 -4.95
N GLU A 22 -25.51 15.97 -5.56
CA GLU A 22 -25.97 14.67 -6.07
C GLU A 22 -25.03 14.11 -7.14
N LEU A 23 -24.54 14.95 -8.06
CA LEU A 23 -23.58 14.54 -9.08
C LEU A 23 -22.22 14.10 -8.52
N ILE A 24 -21.71 14.82 -7.51
CA ILE A 24 -20.47 14.42 -6.83
C ILE A 24 -20.64 13.06 -6.14
N ASP A 25 -21.76 12.86 -5.46
CA ASP A 25 -22.05 11.62 -4.73
C ASP A 25 -22.15 10.44 -5.70
N PHE A 26 -22.90 10.62 -6.79
CA PHE A 26 -23.01 9.66 -7.88
C PHE A 26 -21.63 9.33 -8.50
N TYR A 27 -20.79 10.34 -8.72
CA TYR A 27 -19.47 10.14 -9.30
C TYR A 27 -18.54 9.35 -8.36
N ILE A 28 -18.53 9.67 -7.06
CA ILE A 28 -17.75 8.93 -6.04
C ILE A 28 -18.21 7.47 -6.00
N GLU A 29 -19.52 7.22 -5.94
CA GLU A 29 -20.09 5.88 -5.92
C GLU A 29 -19.72 5.09 -7.18
N THR A 30 -19.87 5.70 -8.35
CA THR A 30 -19.52 5.09 -9.64
C THR A 30 -18.06 4.67 -9.68
N CYS A 31 -17.15 5.54 -9.23
CA CYS A 31 -15.72 5.21 -9.18
C CYS A 31 -15.43 4.09 -8.17
N GLY A 32 -16.11 4.10 -7.02
CA GLY A 32 -16.04 3.03 -6.03
C GLY A 32 -16.45 1.67 -6.60
N ASN A 33 -17.56 1.63 -7.32
CA ASN A 33 -18.04 0.42 -7.99
C ASN A 33 -17.06 -0.05 -9.08
N GLU A 34 -16.56 0.86 -9.92
CA GLU A 34 -15.59 0.52 -10.97
C GLU A 34 -14.32 -0.11 -10.39
N ILE A 35 -13.78 0.46 -9.29
CA ILE A 35 -12.59 -0.08 -8.63
C ILE A 35 -12.88 -1.45 -8.02
N SER A 36 -14.03 -1.62 -7.36
CA SER A 36 -14.39 -2.85 -6.68
C SER A 36 -14.58 -4.03 -7.63
N CYS A 37 -14.89 -3.77 -8.91
CA CYS A 37 -14.98 -4.79 -9.95
C CYS A 37 -13.63 -5.19 -10.59
N LYS A 38 -12.51 -4.58 -10.18
CA LYS A 38 -11.18 -4.87 -10.76
C LYS A 38 -10.48 -6.01 -10.02
N ASN A 39 -9.77 -6.85 -10.78
CA ASN A 39 -8.91 -7.90 -10.23
C ASN A 39 -7.50 -7.41 -9.87
N ASN A 40 -7.09 -6.23 -10.35
CA ASN A 40 -5.80 -5.62 -10.05
C ASN A 40 -5.88 -4.09 -10.21
N THR A 41 -4.94 -3.37 -9.60
CA THR A 41 -4.80 -1.92 -9.76
C THR A 41 -3.69 -1.55 -10.73
N SER A 42 -3.89 -0.43 -11.41
CA SER A 42 -2.95 0.16 -12.34
C SER A 42 -2.66 1.62 -11.96
N LYS A 43 -1.68 2.24 -12.61
CA LYS A 43 -1.42 3.68 -12.46
C LYS A 43 -2.67 4.52 -12.69
N ASN A 44 -3.51 4.16 -13.66
CA ASN A 44 -4.75 4.88 -13.94
C ASN A 44 -5.76 4.77 -12.80
N THR A 45 -5.73 3.67 -12.04
CA THR A 45 -6.56 3.50 -10.85
C THR A 45 -6.16 4.51 -9.76
N PHE A 46 -4.86 4.66 -9.51
CA PHE A 46 -4.36 5.64 -8.55
C PHE A 46 -4.49 7.10 -9.04
N ILE A 47 -4.45 7.33 -10.36
CA ILE A 47 -4.80 8.64 -10.93
C ILE A 47 -6.26 8.99 -10.64
N LEU A 48 -7.19 8.05 -10.84
CA LEU A 48 -8.62 8.24 -10.51
C LEU A 48 -8.81 8.58 -9.03
N ILE A 49 -8.15 7.86 -8.13
CA ILE A 49 -8.16 8.15 -6.69
C ILE A 49 -7.69 9.57 -6.41
N MET A 50 -6.62 10.01 -7.05
CA MET A 50 -6.10 11.36 -6.86
C MET A 50 -7.03 12.44 -7.39
N ASP A 51 -7.74 12.16 -8.48
CA ASP A 51 -8.76 13.07 -8.99
C ASP A 51 -9.97 13.14 -8.04
N LEU A 52 -10.37 12.04 -7.42
CA LEU A 52 -11.42 12.00 -6.39
C LEU A 52 -11.04 12.76 -5.12
N ILE A 53 -9.81 12.59 -4.62
CA ILE A 53 -9.31 13.32 -3.44
C ILE A 53 -9.36 14.82 -3.72
N LYS A 54 -8.92 15.25 -4.89
CA LYS A 54 -8.94 16.67 -5.26
C LYS A 54 -10.33 17.22 -5.49
N LEU A 55 -11.24 16.40 -5.99
CA LEU A 55 -12.66 16.75 -6.06
C LEU A 55 -13.21 17.00 -4.65
N ALA A 56 -12.91 16.11 -3.70
CA ALA A 56 -13.31 16.27 -2.31
C ALA A 56 -12.72 17.56 -1.70
N GLU A 57 -11.42 17.83 -1.89
CA GLU A 57 -10.77 19.07 -1.45
C GLU A 57 -11.43 20.32 -2.06
N LYS A 58 -11.68 20.33 -3.37
CA LYS A 58 -12.27 21.47 -4.08
C LYS A 58 -13.65 21.85 -3.53
N TYR A 59 -14.44 20.86 -3.12
CA TYR A 59 -15.78 21.06 -2.58
C TYR A 59 -15.83 20.97 -1.04
N ASN A 60 -14.68 21.04 -0.36
CA ASN A 60 -14.56 20.98 1.10
C ASN A 60 -15.26 19.77 1.74
N LEU A 61 -15.22 18.63 1.05
CA LEU A 61 -15.74 17.36 1.55
C LEU A 61 -14.69 16.67 2.44
N PRO A 62 -15.09 16.05 3.57
CA PRO A 62 -14.15 15.33 4.40
C PRO A 62 -13.59 14.10 3.66
N PHE A 63 -12.33 13.75 3.94
CA PHE A 63 -11.63 12.62 3.30
C PHE A 63 -12.39 11.30 3.44
N GLU A 64 -13.12 11.13 4.55
CA GLU A 64 -14.01 10.00 4.84
C GLU A 64 -14.99 9.69 3.69
N ARG A 65 -15.39 10.71 2.91
CA ARG A 65 -16.27 10.53 1.75
C ARG A 65 -15.66 9.71 0.64
N VAL A 66 -14.34 9.80 0.46
CA VAL A 66 -13.60 9.07 -0.58
C VAL A 66 -12.76 7.93 -0.02
N LYS A 67 -12.58 7.88 1.31
CA LYS A 67 -11.70 6.93 2.00
C LYS A 67 -11.96 5.47 1.64
N ASN A 68 -13.22 5.04 1.56
CA ASN A 68 -13.55 3.65 1.19
C ASN A 68 -13.10 3.31 -0.23
N VAL A 69 -13.25 4.26 -1.17
CA VAL A 69 -12.78 4.08 -2.56
C VAL A 69 -11.26 3.98 -2.60
N VAL A 70 -10.56 4.83 -1.84
CA VAL A 70 -9.09 4.76 -1.69
C VAL A 70 -8.68 3.41 -1.10
N LEU A 71 -9.35 2.98 -0.05
CA LEU A 71 -9.04 1.74 0.67
C LEU A 71 -9.20 0.52 -0.22
N ASN A 72 -10.30 0.40 -0.97
CA ASN A 72 -10.53 -0.72 -1.88
C ASN A 72 -9.39 -0.86 -2.91
N ALA A 73 -8.92 0.24 -3.48
CA ALA A 73 -7.81 0.20 -4.42
C ALA A 73 -6.48 -0.16 -3.75
N VAL A 74 -6.24 0.34 -2.54
CA VAL A 74 -5.07 -0.04 -1.74
C VAL A 74 -5.08 -1.53 -1.43
N GLU A 75 -6.20 -2.07 -0.98
CA GLU A 75 -6.34 -3.49 -0.64
C GLU A 75 -6.17 -4.39 -1.87
N LEU A 76 -6.75 -4.03 -3.02
CA LEU A 76 -6.50 -4.73 -4.28
C LEU A 76 -5.01 -4.73 -4.65
N LYS A 77 -4.30 -3.62 -4.41
CA LYS A 77 -2.86 -3.56 -4.65
C LYS A 77 -2.10 -4.47 -3.69
N VAL A 78 -2.44 -4.44 -2.40
CA VAL A 78 -1.83 -5.29 -1.38
C VAL A 78 -2.01 -6.76 -1.69
N LEU A 79 -3.21 -7.18 -2.10
CA LEU A 79 -3.50 -8.56 -2.51
C LEU A 79 -2.66 -8.99 -3.73
N HIS A 80 -2.47 -8.11 -4.71
CA HIS A 80 -1.59 -8.39 -5.84
C HIS A 80 -0.13 -8.55 -5.41
N LEU A 81 0.36 -7.69 -4.52
CA LEU A 81 1.74 -7.80 -4.00
C LEU A 81 1.92 -9.05 -3.14
N ARG A 82 0.90 -9.43 -2.36
CA ARG A 82 0.88 -10.69 -1.60
C ARG A 82 1.04 -11.89 -2.54
N ALA A 83 0.31 -11.94 -3.65
CA ALA A 83 0.48 -12.99 -4.64
C ALA A 83 1.92 -13.04 -5.17
N ILE A 84 2.52 -11.88 -5.51
CA ILE A 84 3.94 -11.81 -5.92
C ILE A 84 4.87 -12.37 -4.84
N ILE A 85 4.66 -12.01 -3.56
CA ILE A 85 5.46 -12.50 -2.44
C ILE A 85 5.37 -14.04 -2.37
N LEU A 86 4.15 -14.57 -2.34
CA LEU A 86 3.91 -16.01 -2.23
C LEU A 86 4.45 -16.79 -3.44
N ASP A 87 4.40 -16.22 -4.63
CA ASP A 87 4.91 -16.84 -5.87
C ASP A 87 6.44 -16.78 -5.98
N THR A 88 7.12 -15.92 -5.21
CA THR A 88 8.57 -15.68 -5.36
C THR A 88 9.41 -16.09 -4.17
N ILE A 89 8.81 -16.29 -3.00
CA ILE A 89 9.53 -16.71 -1.80
C ILE A 89 9.52 -18.23 -1.71
N GLU A 90 10.67 -18.81 -2.04
CA GLU A 90 10.96 -20.23 -1.84
C GLU A 90 11.79 -20.47 -0.58
N ILE A 91 12.05 -19.43 0.21
CA ILE A 91 13.07 -19.44 1.25
C ILE A 91 12.46 -19.66 2.63
N ASP A 92 13.10 -20.55 3.38
CA ASP A 92 12.79 -20.80 4.78
C ASP A 92 13.53 -19.81 5.70
N TYR A 93 12.81 -18.80 6.20
CA TYR A 93 13.36 -17.82 7.16
C TYR A 93 13.51 -18.37 8.59
N SER A 94 13.08 -19.61 8.86
CA SER A 94 13.38 -20.30 10.13
C SER A 94 14.75 -20.97 10.13
N ALA A 95 15.41 -21.07 8.98
CA ALA A 95 16.71 -21.71 8.86
C ALA A 95 17.82 -20.98 9.64
N ASP A 96 18.73 -21.76 10.21
CA ASP A 96 19.89 -21.27 10.96
C ASP A 96 21.09 -20.96 10.05
N ILE A 97 20.85 -20.10 9.06
CA ILE A 97 21.84 -19.71 8.06
C ILE A 97 22.37 -18.31 8.40
N GLU A 98 23.64 -18.23 8.81
CA GLU A 98 24.34 -16.98 9.15
C GLU A 98 24.89 -16.23 7.91
N SER A 99 24.12 -16.20 6.83
CA SER A 99 24.47 -15.42 5.64
C SER A 99 23.28 -14.60 5.18
N PHE A 100 23.43 -13.28 5.24
CA PHE A 100 22.45 -12.33 4.72
C PHE A 100 23.14 -11.41 3.71
N TYR A 101 22.48 -11.24 2.57
CA TYR A 101 22.92 -10.44 1.44
C TYR A 101 22.18 -9.10 1.42
N GLY A 102 22.41 -8.31 0.37
CA GLY A 102 21.58 -7.14 0.09
C GLY A 102 20.11 -7.51 -0.16
N CYS A 103 19.28 -6.49 -0.39
CA CYS A 103 17.86 -6.65 -0.64
C CYS A 103 17.54 -7.70 -1.73
N GLU A 104 16.60 -8.58 -1.42
CA GLU A 104 16.18 -9.70 -2.27
C GLU A 104 15.39 -9.25 -3.50
N LYS A 105 15.34 -10.13 -4.49
CA LYS A 105 14.70 -9.85 -5.78
C LYS A 105 13.21 -9.56 -5.64
N TRP A 106 12.49 -10.30 -4.78
CA TRP A 106 11.06 -10.11 -4.55
C TRP A 106 10.75 -8.69 -4.04
N MET A 107 11.51 -8.20 -3.05
CA MET A 107 11.32 -6.87 -2.50
C MET A 107 11.70 -5.76 -3.50
N LYS A 108 12.76 -5.98 -4.29
CA LYS A 108 13.11 -5.08 -5.42
C LYS A 108 11.99 -5.02 -6.46
N ASN A 109 11.35 -6.15 -6.76
CA ASN A 109 10.22 -6.21 -7.70
C ASN A 109 9.01 -5.46 -7.16
N ILE A 110 8.67 -5.61 -5.87
CA ILE A 110 7.62 -4.83 -5.22
C ILE A 110 7.89 -3.34 -5.36
N ILE A 111 9.09 -2.87 -5.01
CA ILE A 111 9.42 -1.44 -5.11
C ILE A 111 9.39 -0.95 -6.56
N LYS A 112 9.82 -1.77 -7.52
CA LYS A 112 9.72 -1.43 -8.95
C LYS A 112 8.26 -1.28 -9.36
N ASP A 113 7.41 -2.23 -9.00
CA ASP A 113 5.98 -2.19 -9.29
C ASP A 113 5.29 -0.96 -8.64
N LEU A 114 5.61 -0.66 -7.37
CA LEU A 114 5.10 0.51 -6.67
C LEU A 114 5.46 1.83 -7.36
N LYS A 115 6.71 1.97 -7.84
CA LYS A 115 7.15 3.15 -8.60
C LYS A 115 6.31 3.41 -9.85
N HIS A 116 5.77 2.35 -10.46
CA HIS A 116 5.01 2.44 -11.70
C HIS A 116 3.50 2.53 -11.48
N THR A 117 3.01 2.14 -10.30
CA THR A 117 1.57 1.98 -10.05
C THR A 117 1.00 2.97 -9.06
N ILE A 118 1.57 3.06 -7.84
CA ILE A 118 1.03 3.95 -6.82
C ILE A 118 1.51 5.38 -7.09
N CYS A 119 0.56 6.29 -7.20
CA CYS A 119 0.77 7.72 -7.07
C CYS A 119 -0.25 8.28 -6.09
N GLY A 120 0.17 9.25 -5.28
CA GLY A 120 -0.80 10.03 -4.55
C GLY A 120 -0.28 10.88 -3.40
N SER A 121 -1.22 11.28 -2.54
CA SER A 121 -0.93 12.04 -1.32
C SER A 121 -0.31 11.15 -0.24
N LYS A 122 0.21 11.79 0.81
CA LYS A 122 0.82 11.06 1.94
C LYS A 122 -0.16 10.10 2.62
N GLU A 123 -1.44 10.45 2.66
CA GLU A 123 -2.52 9.66 3.23
C GLU A 123 -2.69 8.33 2.49
N VAL A 124 -2.66 8.36 1.15
CA VAL A 124 -2.75 7.16 0.30
C VAL A 124 -1.58 6.22 0.58
N TYR A 125 -0.35 6.75 0.60
CA TYR A 125 0.83 5.94 0.92
C TYR A 125 0.84 5.42 2.35
N THR A 126 0.27 6.17 3.30
CA THR A 126 0.15 5.75 4.70
C THR A 126 -0.84 4.62 4.87
N LEU A 127 -2.00 4.70 4.21
CA LEU A 127 -2.95 3.59 4.15
C LEU A 127 -2.32 2.36 3.48
N PHE A 128 -1.63 2.56 2.36
CA PHE A 128 -0.91 1.48 1.70
C PHE A 128 0.11 0.80 2.62
N CYS A 129 0.99 1.56 3.28
CA CYS A 129 1.98 0.99 4.19
C CYS A 129 1.34 0.21 5.32
N LYS A 130 0.26 0.73 5.93
CA LYS A 130 -0.46 0.04 7.00
C LYS A 130 -0.93 -1.35 6.53
N HIS A 131 -1.70 -1.40 5.44
CA HIS A 131 -2.29 -2.65 4.96
C HIS A 131 -1.25 -3.61 4.36
N PHE A 132 -0.26 -3.09 3.63
CA PHE A 132 0.79 -3.92 3.05
C PHE A 132 1.64 -4.60 4.14
N LEU A 133 2.03 -3.87 5.17
CA LEU A 133 2.87 -4.41 6.22
C LEU A 133 2.11 -5.35 7.15
N GLU A 134 0.84 -5.09 7.41
CA GLU A 134 -0.06 -6.04 8.08
C GLU A 134 -0.15 -7.35 7.29
N GLU A 135 -0.29 -7.29 5.97
CA GLU A 135 -0.29 -8.48 5.13
C GLU A 135 1.08 -9.18 5.09
N CYS A 136 2.18 -8.44 5.12
CA CYS A 136 3.50 -9.04 5.26
C CYS A 136 3.64 -9.79 6.59
N LEU A 137 3.17 -9.22 7.71
CA LEU A 137 3.13 -9.96 8.97
C LEU A 137 2.27 -11.23 8.81
N ASN A 138 1.12 -11.14 8.14
CA ASN A 138 0.28 -12.31 7.90
C ASN A 138 1.02 -13.42 7.12
N VAL A 139 1.81 -13.05 6.12
CA VAL A 139 2.58 -14.01 5.31
C VAL A 139 3.75 -14.61 6.08
N PHE A 140 4.53 -13.79 6.78
CA PHE A 140 5.79 -14.25 7.37
C PHE A 140 5.67 -14.77 8.80
N VAL A 141 4.62 -14.38 9.53
CA VAL A 141 4.48 -14.66 10.96
C VAL A 141 3.40 -15.71 11.26
N SER A 142 2.27 -15.69 10.55
CA SER A 142 1.09 -16.50 10.94
C SER A 142 1.22 -18.01 10.75
N GLY A 143 2.25 -18.49 10.04
CA GLY A 143 2.36 -19.86 9.54
C GLY A 143 3.13 -20.86 10.40
N GLN A 144 3.68 -20.45 11.55
CA GLN A 144 4.55 -21.23 12.46
C GLN A 144 5.89 -21.71 11.88
N ASN A 145 6.92 -20.95 12.23
CA ASN A 145 8.18 -21.35 12.88
C ASN A 145 8.79 -20.01 13.33
N LYS A 146 9.51 -19.97 14.44
CA LYS A 146 10.24 -18.75 14.79
C LYS A 146 11.35 -18.52 13.76
N PHE A 147 11.73 -17.27 13.57
CA PHE A 147 12.84 -16.93 12.68
C PHE A 147 14.17 -17.37 13.30
N GLY A 148 14.96 -18.13 12.54
CA GLY A 148 16.35 -18.42 12.84
C GLY A 148 17.26 -17.27 12.42
N PHE A 149 18.57 -17.52 12.27
CA PHE A 149 19.49 -16.47 11.79
C PHE A 149 19.11 -15.92 10.41
N TYR A 150 18.52 -16.73 9.52
CA TYR A 150 18.16 -16.25 8.19
C TYR A 150 17.03 -15.22 8.19
N GLY A 151 16.19 -15.16 9.22
CA GLY A 151 15.18 -14.11 9.37
C GLY A 151 15.74 -12.69 9.37
N ASN A 152 17.03 -12.52 9.68
CA ASN A 152 17.71 -11.22 9.56
C ASN A 152 17.71 -10.71 8.11
N GLN A 153 17.68 -11.59 7.10
CA GLN A 153 17.49 -11.22 5.69
C GLN A 153 16.13 -10.53 5.46
N LEU A 154 15.08 -11.01 6.12
CA LEU A 154 13.74 -10.41 6.05
C LEU A 154 13.75 -8.98 6.60
N ILE A 155 14.46 -8.76 7.70
CA ILE A 155 14.66 -7.42 8.28
C ILE A 155 15.37 -6.50 7.27
N VAL A 156 16.44 -6.97 6.60
CA VAL A 156 17.15 -6.20 5.57
C VAL A 156 16.22 -5.79 4.43
N ASN A 157 15.33 -6.66 3.97
CA ASN A 157 14.34 -6.34 2.93
C ASN A 157 13.39 -5.22 3.37
N PHE A 158 12.86 -5.29 4.60
CA PHE A 158 11.94 -4.27 5.10
C PHE A 158 12.62 -2.95 5.44
N ILE A 159 13.90 -2.96 5.84
CA ILE A 159 14.70 -1.73 5.94
C ILE A 159 14.84 -1.09 4.55
N TYR A 160 15.09 -1.89 3.51
CA TYR A 160 15.15 -1.39 2.13
C TYR A 160 13.81 -0.80 1.68
N PHE A 161 12.69 -1.46 2.00
CA PHE A 161 11.34 -0.94 1.76
C PHE A 161 11.09 0.40 2.47
N ARG A 162 11.36 0.46 3.78
CA ARG A 162 11.23 1.69 4.59
C ARG A 162 12.01 2.84 3.97
N LYS A 163 13.29 2.61 3.62
CA LYS A 163 14.16 3.63 3.01
C LYS A 163 13.58 4.20 1.71
N TYR A 164 12.90 3.37 0.92
CA TYR A 164 12.26 3.83 -0.31
C TYR A 164 10.96 4.60 -0.04
N ILE A 165 10.09 4.06 0.81
CA ILE A 165 8.71 4.52 0.94
C ILE A 165 8.57 5.71 1.92
N SER A 166 9.47 5.88 2.88
CA SER A 166 9.36 6.87 3.97
C SER A 166 9.29 8.32 3.50
N LYS A 167 9.76 8.63 2.29
CA LYS A 167 9.61 9.97 1.69
C LYS A 167 8.20 10.29 1.22
N PHE A 168 7.31 9.30 1.18
CA PHE A 168 5.95 9.41 0.67
C PHE A 168 4.88 9.21 1.75
N THR A 169 5.23 8.77 2.95
CA THR A 169 4.29 8.39 4.01
C THR A 169 4.75 8.90 5.37
N ASP A 170 3.79 9.13 6.27
CA ASP A 170 4.06 9.40 7.68
C ASP A 170 3.83 8.13 8.55
N TYR A 171 3.74 6.94 7.93
CA TYR A 171 3.54 5.67 8.62
C TYR A 171 4.70 5.38 9.60
N ASN A 172 4.34 4.98 10.83
CA ASN A 172 5.31 4.58 11.84
C ASN A 172 5.65 3.09 11.70
N PHE A 173 6.87 2.81 11.26
CA PHE A 173 7.37 1.45 11.06
C PHE A 173 7.75 0.72 12.36
N GLN A 174 7.80 1.43 13.50
CA GLN A 174 8.33 0.88 14.75
C GLN A 174 7.58 -0.38 15.18
N SER A 175 6.25 -0.32 15.27
CA SER A 175 5.42 -1.45 15.69
C SER A 175 5.55 -2.66 14.76
N PHE A 176 5.71 -2.42 13.45
CA PHE A 176 5.94 -3.47 12.47
C PHE A 176 7.26 -4.19 12.74
N PHE A 177 8.36 -3.45 12.91
CA PHE A 177 9.66 -4.07 13.21
C PHE A 177 9.68 -4.76 14.57
N GLU A 178 9.08 -4.17 15.59
CA GLU A 178 8.96 -4.80 16.92
C GLU A 178 8.23 -6.14 16.83
N THR A 179 7.12 -6.20 16.10
CA THR A 179 6.36 -7.44 15.89
C THR A 179 7.16 -8.48 15.09
N LEU A 180 7.93 -8.05 14.09
CA LEU A 180 8.77 -8.96 13.31
C LEU A 180 9.94 -9.50 14.14
N ILE A 181 10.57 -8.65 14.95
CA ILE A 181 11.68 -9.01 15.84
C ILE A 181 11.21 -9.96 16.95
N SER A 182 10.01 -9.78 17.49
CA SER A 182 9.48 -10.65 18.55
C SER A 182 9.27 -12.11 18.11
N HIS A 183 9.33 -12.39 16.81
CA HIS A 183 9.18 -13.72 16.23
C HIS A 183 10.51 -14.44 15.96
N PHE A 184 11.65 -13.85 16.33
CA PHE A 184 12.93 -14.56 16.31
C PHE A 184 13.04 -15.58 17.45
N GLU A 185 13.81 -16.63 17.19
CA GLU A 185 14.36 -17.49 18.24
C GLU A 185 15.33 -16.73 19.15
N GLU A 186 15.53 -17.26 20.35
CA GLU A 186 16.39 -16.62 21.33
C GLU A 186 17.82 -16.47 20.79
N ASN A 187 18.40 -15.27 20.92
CA ASN A 187 19.74 -14.93 20.45
C ASN A 187 19.98 -15.04 18.93
N LYS A 188 18.92 -15.16 18.11
CA LYS A 188 19.05 -15.24 16.64
C LYS A 188 18.91 -13.90 15.90
N PHE A 189 18.61 -12.81 16.60
CA PHE A 189 18.52 -11.47 16.02
C PHE A 189 19.83 -10.70 16.18
N TYR A 190 20.37 -10.16 15.08
CA TYR A 190 21.67 -9.45 15.12
C TYR A 190 21.63 -8.02 15.66
N GLY A 191 20.44 -7.44 15.88
CA GLY A 191 20.35 -6.06 16.36
C GLY A 191 20.84 -5.06 15.32
N PHE A 192 20.04 -4.83 14.27
CA PHE A 192 20.33 -3.79 13.29
C PHE A 192 20.18 -2.41 13.94
N LYS A 193 21.30 -1.70 14.14
CA LYS A 193 21.35 -0.32 14.63
C LYS A 193 21.20 0.69 13.50
#